data_AF-A0A834D088-F1
#
_entry.id   AF-A0A834D088-F1
#
_cell.length_a   1.000
_cell.length_b   1.000
_cell.length_c   1.000
_cell.angle_alpha   90.00
_cell.angle_beta   90.00
_cell.angle_gamma   90.00
#
_symmetry.space_group_name_H-M   'P 1'
#
loop_
_entity.id
_entity.type
_entity.pdbx_description
1 polymer ?
#
loop_
_entity_poly.entity_id
_entity_poly.type
_entity_poly.pdbx_seq_one_letter_code
_entity_poly.pdbx_strand_id
1 'polypeptide(L)'
;MFGLAVSSPTYTSTPTSADTALARVPCAALLRTKAVSSCSLSSSFGCVRLHSCPLRLSSGPIRAMSEIDTLSVPNSASQSSVSVNKQALISLSDKKDLTFLGSGLQKLGYTIVSTGGTASALESSGLSVTKVEQLTCFPEMLDGRVKTLHPNIHGGILARRDQKHHMEALNKHGIGMFDVVVVNLYPFYDKVTSTGGIEFDDGIENIDIGGPAMIRAAAKNHKDVLVVVDPQDYPQLIEFLGGDGNDQHFRRQLAWKAFQHVASYDSAVSEWLWKQTAGGSSDKFPPSLTVPLECKSILRYGENPHQHAAFYVDKRLAEVNTGGIATAIQHHGKSMSYNNYLDADAAWNCVSEFRNPTCVIVKHTNPCGVASRDNILEAYRLAVKADPVSAFGGIVAFNVEVDEALAKEIREFRSPTDGETRMFYEIVVAPKYSEKGLEILRGKSKTLRILEASKNEKGKLSLRQVGGGWLAQDSDDLTPQDIQFKVVSEKAPQESELRDAEFAWLCVKHVKSNAIVIAKNNCMLGMGSGQPNRLESLRIALKKAGDEVKGAALASDAFFPFAWKDAVEEACESGVSVIAEPGGSIRDGDAIDCCKKYGVSLLLTKVRHFRH
;
A
#
# COMPACT_ATOMS: atom_id res chain seq x y z
N MET A 1 21.96 27.18 -50.92
CA MET A 1 23.39 27.55 -50.95
C MET A 1 23.83 27.87 -49.52
N PHE A 2 25.15 27.91 -49.27
CA PHE A 2 25.88 28.23 -48.02
C PHE A 2 25.12 28.97 -46.88
N GLY A 3 25.33 28.67 -45.60
CA GLY A 3 26.31 27.79 -44.94
C GLY A 3 27.43 28.54 -44.19
N LEU A 4 28.03 27.90 -43.17
CA LEU A 4 28.97 28.44 -42.15
C LEU A 4 28.28 29.14 -40.94
N ALA A 5 28.74 28.99 -39.69
CA ALA A 5 29.59 27.95 -39.09
C ALA A 5 29.40 27.93 -37.57
N VAL A 6 29.58 26.76 -36.92
CA VAL A 6 29.60 26.61 -35.46
C VAL A 6 30.96 26.04 -35.06
N SER A 7 31.64 26.68 -34.12
CA SER A 7 32.90 26.19 -33.54
C SER A 7 32.66 25.39 -32.26
N SER A 8 33.39 24.29 -32.10
CA SER A 8 33.43 23.48 -30.88
C SER A 8 34.86 22.98 -30.65
N PRO A 9 35.38 23.01 -29.40
CA PRO A 9 36.73 22.55 -29.12
C PRO A 9 36.76 21.03 -28.93
N THR A 10 37.65 20.34 -29.65
CA THR A 10 37.94 18.91 -29.46
C THR A 10 39.05 18.71 -28.44
N TYR A 11 38.90 17.71 -27.57
CA TYR A 11 40.00 17.21 -26.75
C TYR A 11 41.01 16.48 -27.64
N THR A 12 42.30 16.73 -27.41
CA THR A 12 43.41 15.95 -27.98
C THR A 12 43.99 15.00 -26.93
N SER A 13 44.48 13.84 -27.38
CA SER A 13 45.03 12.81 -26.50
C SER A 13 46.25 12.15 -27.13
N THR A 14 47.32 12.04 -26.34
CA THR A 14 48.49 11.18 -26.62
C THR A 14 49.04 10.64 -25.28
N PRO A 15 49.63 9.42 -25.26
CA PRO A 15 49.88 8.69 -24.02
C PRO A 15 51.31 8.88 -23.48
N THR A 16 51.53 8.43 -22.25
CA THR A 16 52.88 8.07 -21.75
C THR A 16 52.76 6.94 -20.73
N SER A 17 53.72 6.02 -20.73
CA SER A 17 53.68 4.76 -19.98
C SER A 17 54.68 4.71 -18.83
N ALA A 18 54.28 4.15 -17.69
CA ALA A 18 55.19 3.63 -16.66
C ALA A 18 54.48 2.56 -15.81
N ASP A 19 55.09 1.37 -15.69
CA ASP A 19 54.69 0.34 -14.73
C ASP A 19 55.13 0.69 -13.30
N THR A 20 54.45 0.16 -12.27
CA THR A 20 55.02 -0.88 -11.38
C THR A 20 54.11 -1.34 -10.23
N ALA A 21 54.39 -2.57 -9.77
CA ALA A 21 54.25 -3.07 -8.39
C ALA A 21 52.84 -3.14 -7.73
N LEU A 22 52.24 -4.32 -7.88
CA LEU A 22 51.30 -4.93 -6.94
C LEU A 22 51.76 -4.83 -5.46
N ALA A 23 50.80 -4.59 -4.56
CA ALA A 23 50.90 -4.99 -3.15
C ALA A 23 49.55 -5.56 -2.66
N ARG A 24 49.48 -6.88 -2.45
CA ARG A 24 48.35 -7.54 -1.77
C ARG A 24 48.70 -7.77 -0.31
N VAL A 25 47.82 -7.36 0.62
CA VAL A 25 47.97 -7.66 2.05
C VAL A 25 47.13 -8.90 2.42
N PRO A 26 47.73 -10.02 2.84
CA PRO A 26 47.00 -11.15 3.40
C PRO A 26 46.81 -10.96 4.92
N CYS A 27 45.60 -11.18 5.42
CA CYS A 27 45.36 -11.28 6.86
C CYS A 27 45.29 -12.76 7.27
N ALA A 28 46.27 -13.22 8.04
CA ALA A 28 46.32 -14.58 8.57
C ALA A 28 45.97 -14.57 10.07
N ALA A 29 45.14 -15.52 10.50
CA ALA A 29 44.87 -15.75 11.92
C ALA A 29 45.98 -16.60 12.57
N LEU A 30 46.17 -16.48 13.90
CA LEU A 30 46.28 -17.59 14.87
C LEU A 30 46.60 -17.12 16.32
N LEU A 31 45.89 -17.74 17.29
CA LEU A 31 46.31 -18.10 18.67
C LEU A 31 46.53 -17.06 19.81
N ARG A 32 45.54 -17.06 20.73
CA ARG A 32 45.64 -17.47 22.18
C ARG A 32 46.14 -16.53 23.32
N THR A 33 45.18 -16.27 24.24
CA THR A 33 45.14 -16.64 25.69
C THR A 33 45.42 -15.65 26.85
N LYS A 34 44.59 -15.82 27.91
CA LYS A 34 44.60 -15.27 29.30
C LYS A 34 44.19 -13.78 29.46
N ALA A 35 43.66 -13.27 30.59
CA ALA A 35 42.75 -13.72 31.69
C ALA A 35 42.46 -12.46 32.61
N VAL A 36 41.67 -12.39 33.70
CA VAL A 36 40.86 -13.31 34.54
C VAL A 36 39.67 -12.53 35.19
N SER A 37 38.57 -13.20 35.56
CA SER A 37 37.57 -12.78 36.58
C SER A 37 36.55 -11.66 36.20
N SER A 38 35.39 -11.48 36.86
CA SER A 38 34.83 -12.15 38.06
C SER A 38 33.28 -12.27 38.07
N CYS A 39 32.78 -13.05 39.03
CA CYS A 39 31.44 -13.59 39.30
C CYS A 39 30.20 -12.66 39.29
N SER A 40 29.03 -13.24 38.95
CA SER A 40 27.84 -13.20 39.84
C SER A 40 26.82 -14.35 39.61
N LEU A 41 26.55 -15.09 40.69
CA LEU A 41 25.34 -15.83 41.10
C LEU A 41 24.45 -16.65 40.11
N SER A 42 24.42 -17.96 40.39
CA SER A 42 23.30 -18.95 40.36
C SER A 42 21.86 -18.40 40.57
N SER A 43 20.75 -19.06 40.19
CA SER A 43 20.40 -20.33 39.49
C SER A 43 18.84 -20.37 39.33
N SER A 44 18.11 -21.28 38.65
CA SER A 44 18.32 -22.69 38.29
C SER A 44 17.41 -23.10 37.12
N PHE A 45 17.82 -24.04 36.27
CA PHE A 45 16.88 -24.90 35.51
C PHE A 45 17.50 -26.31 35.32
N GLY A 46 16.66 -27.34 35.35
CA GLY A 46 17.10 -28.75 35.40
C GLY A 46 17.61 -29.28 34.05
N CYS A 47 18.76 -29.97 34.07
CA CYS A 47 19.33 -30.65 32.90
C CYS A 47 19.13 -32.16 32.99
N VAL A 48 18.29 -32.73 32.11
CA VAL A 48 18.20 -34.18 31.90
C VAL A 48 19.23 -34.57 30.84
N ARG A 49 20.16 -35.45 31.21
CA ARG A 49 21.13 -36.03 30.27
C ARG A 49 20.51 -37.18 29.48
N LEU A 50 20.73 -37.21 28.18
CA LEU A 50 20.64 -38.42 27.37
C LEU A 50 22.00 -38.69 26.70
N HIS A 51 22.36 -39.96 26.55
CA HIS A 51 23.65 -40.37 26.00
C HIS A 51 23.63 -40.37 24.46
N SER A 52 24.72 -39.89 23.86
CA SER A 52 24.96 -40.00 22.42
C SER A 52 25.64 -41.33 22.09
N CYS A 53 25.04 -42.13 21.21
CA CYS A 53 25.65 -43.32 20.63
C CYS A 53 25.46 -43.26 19.10
N PRO A 54 26.52 -43.36 18.28
CA PRO A 54 26.43 -43.14 16.85
C PRO A 54 26.00 -44.41 16.09
N LEU A 55 24.88 -44.34 15.38
CA LEU A 55 24.50 -45.34 14.37
C LEU A 55 24.46 -44.68 12.98
N ARG A 56 25.04 -45.37 11.99
CA ARG A 56 25.02 -44.94 10.59
C ARG A 56 23.63 -45.23 10.00
N LEU A 57 23.01 -44.23 9.36
CA LEU A 57 21.89 -44.47 8.45
C LEU A 57 22.38 -44.47 7.01
N SER A 58 22.11 -45.56 6.29
CA SER A 58 22.12 -45.62 4.83
C SER A 58 20.78 -45.12 4.29
N SER A 59 20.80 -44.18 3.35
CA SER A 59 19.59 -43.68 2.69
C SER A 59 19.02 -44.69 1.69
N GLY A 60 17.73 -45.00 1.82
CA GLY A 60 16.96 -45.78 0.85
C GLY A 60 15.60 -45.11 0.62
N PRO A 61 15.10 -45.02 -0.64
CA PRO A 61 13.84 -44.34 -0.93
C PRO A 61 12.64 -45.21 -0.55
N ILE A 62 11.86 -44.77 0.44
CA ILE A 62 10.62 -45.44 0.84
C ILE A 62 9.55 -45.19 -0.23
N ARG A 63 9.17 -46.25 -0.96
CA ARG A 63 7.92 -46.28 -1.71
C ARG A 63 6.79 -46.67 -0.77
N ALA A 64 5.72 -45.88 -0.74
CA ALA A 64 4.45 -46.32 -0.17
C ALA A 64 3.80 -47.34 -1.13
N MET A 65 3.50 -48.54 -0.61
CA MET A 65 2.69 -49.55 -1.29
C MET A 65 1.27 -49.52 -0.70
N SER A 66 0.27 -49.78 -1.53
CA SER A 66 -1.07 -50.15 -1.07
C SER A 66 -1.54 -51.35 -1.88
N GLU A 67 -1.42 -52.53 -1.29
CA GLU A 67 -1.98 -53.77 -1.82
C GLU A 67 -3.39 -53.92 -1.25
N ILE A 68 -4.38 -54.04 -2.14
CA ILE A 68 -5.75 -54.42 -1.82
C ILE A 68 -6.22 -55.37 -2.93
N ASP A 69 -6.83 -56.48 -2.54
CA ASP A 69 -7.21 -57.57 -3.45
C ASP A 69 -8.24 -57.15 -4.50
N THR A 70 -8.14 -57.77 -5.68
CA THR A 70 -9.04 -57.52 -6.81
C THR A 70 -10.15 -58.56 -6.86
N LEU A 71 -11.40 -58.14 -6.60
CA LEU A 71 -12.57 -58.88 -7.05
C LEU A 71 -12.74 -58.71 -8.57
N SER A 72 -12.81 -59.83 -9.29
CA SER A 72 -12.86 -59.86 -10.75
C SER A 72 -14.29 -59.83 -11.29
N VAL A 73 -14.55 -58.95 -12.26
CA VAL A 73 -15.80 -58.88 -13.05
C VAL A 73 -15.47 -59.10 -14.53
N PRO A 74 -16.29 -59.81 -15.34
CA PRO A 74 -15.92 -60.16 -16.71
C PRO A 74 -15.74 -58.96 -17.65
N ASN A 75 -14.76 -59.06 -18.54
CA ASN A 75 -14.32 -57.97 -19.40
C ASN A 75 -14.96 -58.08 -20.80
N SER A 76 -15.80 -57.13 -21.21
CA SER A 76 -16.39 -57.03 -22.55
C SER A 76 -16.01 -55.71 -23.23
N ALA A 77 -14.71 -55.51 -23.44
CA ALA A 77 -14.17 -54.27 -23.98
C ALA A 77 -14.39 -54.12 -25.50
N SER A 78 -15.42 -53.37 -25.90
CA SER A 78 -15.43 -52.72 -27.22
C SER A 78 -14.38 -51.62 -27.23
N GLN A 79 -13.29 -51.78 -28.00
CA GLN A 79 -12.26 -50.75 -28.14
C GLN A 79 -12.75 -49.55 -28.97
N SER A 80 -13.56 -48.69 -28.37
CA SER A 80 -13.73 -47.32 -28.87
C SER A 80 -12.43 -46.56 -28.63
N SER A 81 -11.77 -46.14 -29.70
CA SER A 81 -10.66 -45.19 -29.62
C SER A 81 -11.17 -43.90 -28.98
N VAL A 82 -10.75 -43.62 -27.75
CA VAL A 82 -11.09 -42.36 -27.07
C VAL A 82 -10.55 -41.21 -27.91
N SER A 83 -11.44 -40.47 -28.56
CA SER A 83 -11.07 -39.23 -29.23
C SER A 83 -10.56 -38.27 -28.15
N VAL A 84 -9.44 -37.60 -28.43
CA VAL A 84 -8.84 -36.63 -27.50
C VAL A 84 -9.66 -35.34 -27.53
N ASN A 85 -10.88 -35.43 -27.00
CA ASN A 85 -11.81 -34.32 -26.86
C ASN A 85 -11.21 -33.35 -25.85
N LYS A 86 -10.86 -32.16 -26.30
CA LYS A 86 -10.30 -31.12 -25.43
C LYS A 86 -11.33 -30.78 -24.35
N GLN A 87 -10.94 -30.67 -23.08
CA GLN A 87 -11.88 -30.38 -21.98
C GLN A 87 -11.52 -29.10 -21.24
N ALA A 88 -12.55 -28.27 -20.99
CA ALA A 88 -12.44 -27.04 -20.22
C ALA A 88 -13.32 -27.12 -18.98
N LEU A 89 -12.71 -27.10 -17.79
CA LEU A 89 -13.41 -27.04 -16.51
C LEU A 89 -13.69 -25.59 -16.15
N ILE A 90 -14.95 -25.23 -15.93
CA ILE A 90 -15.38 -23.87 -15.60
C ILE A 90 -16.21 -23.90 -14.31
N SER A 91 -15.76 -23.21 -13.26
CA SER A 91 -16.47 -23.12 -11.97
C SER A 91 -16.31 -21.71 -11.42
N LEU A 92 -17.34 -20.88 -11.58
CA LEU A 92 -17.26 -19.44 -11.35
C LEU A 92 -18.32 -18.92 -10.36
N SER A 93 -17.85 -18.13 -9.40
CA SER A 93 -18.68 -17.26 -8.59
C SER A 93 -19.19 -16.06 -9.41
N ASP A 94 -18.28 -15.20 -9.88
CA ASP A 94 -18.60 -14.12 -10.82
C ASP A 94 -18.70 -14.70 -12.24
N LYS A 95 -19.85 -14.47 -12.88
CA LYS A 95 -20.20 -15.02 -14.20
C LYS A 95 -20.10 -13.97 -15.31
N LYS A 96 -19.44 -12.83 -15.05
CA LYS A 96 -19.06 -11.84 -16.05
C LYS A 96 -18.37 -12.50 -17.25
N ASP A 97 -18.81 -12.11 -18.44
CA ASP A 97 -18.28 -12.56 -19.75
C ASP A 97 -18.27 -14.10 -19.98
N LEU A 98 -18.99 -14.88 -19.15
CA LEU A 98 -19.09 -16.35 -19.23
C LEU A 98 -19.62 -16.84 -20.59
N THR A 99 -20.59 -16.14 -21.17
CA THR A 99 -21.14 -16.48 -22.50
C THR A 99 -20.10 -16.29 -23.62
N PHE A 100 -19.22 -15.29 -23.52
CA PHE A 100 -18.11 -15.09 -24.46
C PHE A 100 -17.09 -16.23 -24.35
N LEU A 101 -16.65 -16.52 -23.12
CA LEU A 101 -15.72 -17.62 -22.82
C LEU A 101 -16.24 -18.97 -23.35
N GLY A 102 -17.47 -19.34 -22.96
CA GLY A 102 -18.06 -20.62 -23.33
C GLY A 102 -18.29 -20.75 -24.83
N SER A 103 -18.76 -19.69 -25.50
CA SER A 103 -18.92 -19.65 -26.95
C SER A 103 -17.58 -19.78 -27.69
N GLY A 104 -16.51 -19.15 -27.18
CA GLY A 104 -15.17 -19.27 -27.74
C GLY A 104 -14.60 -20.69 -27.62
N LEU A 105 -14.72 -21.27 -26.42
CA LEU A 105 -14.27 -22.64 -26.15
C LEU A 105 -14.99 -23.67 -27.03
N GLN A 106 -16.32 -23.61 -27.17
CA GLN A 106 -17.05 -24.55 -28.03
C GLN A 106 -16.68 -24.40 -29.51
N LYS A 107 -16.49 -23.17 -30.02
CA LYS A 107 -16.01 -22.93 -31.40
C LYS A 107 -14.62 -23.53 -31.66
N LEU A 108 -13.78 -23.67 -30.63
CA LEU A 108 -12.45 -24.27 -30.69
C LEU A 108 -12.45 -25.79 -30.40
N GLY A 109 -13.64 -26.40 -30.28
CA GLY A 109 -13.84 -27.84 -30.10
C GLY A 109 -13.71 -28.34 -28.65
N TYR A 110 -13.81 -27.46 -27.65
CA TYR A 110 -13.74 -27.86 -26.24
C TYR A 110 -15.10 -28.35 -25.72
N THR A 111 -15.08 -29.50 -25.06
CA THR A 111 -16.16 -29.95 -24.19
C THR A 111 -16.10 -29.16 -22.89
N ILE A 112 -17.16 -28.40 -22.59
CA ILE A 112 -17.24 -27.65 -21.34
C ILE A 112 -17.75 -28.57 -20.23
N VAL A 113 -17.02 -28.56 -19.11
CA VAL A 113 -17.35 -29.23 -17.86
C VAL A 113 -17.61 -28.16 -16.80
N SER A 114 -18.70 -28.24 -16.05
CA SER A 114 -19.03 -27.18 -15.08
C SER A 114 -19.84 -27.66 -13.87
N THR A 115 -19.81 -26.88 -12.80
CA THR A 115 -20.49 -27.13 -11.52
C THR A 115 -21.81 -26.36 -11.41
N GLY A 116 -22.86 -26.99 -10.88
CA GLY A 116 -24.09 -26.35 -10.39
C GLY A 116 -24.54 -25.07 -11.11
N GLY A 117 -24.54 -23.95 -10.39
CA GLY A 117 -24.99 -22.65 -10.91
C GLY A 117 -24.13 -22.00 -12.01
N THR A 118 -22.91 -22.48 -12.25
CA THR A 118 -22.11 -22.07 -13.43
C THR A 118 -22.57 -22.86 -14.66
N ALA A 119 -22.85 -24.16 -14.51
CA ALA A 119 -23.41 -24.99 -15.56
C ALA A 119 -24.76 -24.43 -16.04
N SER A 120 -25.68 -24.10 -15.13
CA SER A 120 -27.00 -23.57 -15.51
C SER A 120 -26.97 -22.19 -16.18
N ALA A 121 -25.95 -21.36 -15.93
CA ALA A 121 -25.76 -20.08 -16.62
C ALA A 121 -25.26 -20.26 -18.07
N LEU A 122 -24.41 -21.26 -18.29
CA LEU A 122 -23.97 -21.70 -19.62
C LEU A 122 -25.11 -22.37 -20.41
N GLU A 123 -25.86 -23.29 -19.78
CA GLU A 123 -27.05 -23.93 -20.36
C GLU A 123 -28.09 -22.88 -20.78
N SER A 124 -28.35 -21.88 -19.93
CA SER A 124 -29.26 -20.74 -20.23
C SER A 124 -28.74 -19.85 -21.37
N SER A 125 -27.44 -19.88 -21.66
CA SER A 125 -26.83 -19.23 -22.84
C SER A 125 -26.90 -20.09 -24.11
N GLY A 126 -27.57 -21.24 -24.08
CA GLY A 126 -27.65 -22.19 -25.19
C GLY A 126 -26.39 -23.04 -25.41
N LEU A 127 -25.49 -23.09 -24.42
CA LEU A 127 -24.21 -23.81 -24.52
C LEU A 127 -24.31 -25.20 -23.87
N SER A 128 -23.95 -26.24 -24.63
CA SER A 128 -23.85 -27.63 -24.11
C SER A 128 -22.79 -27.76 -22.99
N VAL A 129 -23.19 -28.35 -21.86
CA VAL A 129 -22.32 -28.55 -20.68
C VAL A 129 -22.40 -29.99 -20.18
N THR A 130 -21.26 -30.57 -19.85
CA THR A 130 -21.17 -31.77 -19.01
C THR A 130 -21.10 -31.32 -17.55
N LYS A 131 -21.94 -31.87 -16.67
CA LYS A 131 -21.93 -31.48 -15.26
C LYS A 131 -20.90 -32.29 -14.47
N VAL A 132 -20.23 -31.69 -13.48
CA VAL A 132 -19.14 -32.34 -12.73
C VAL A 132 -19.59 -33.67 -12.11
N GLU A 133 -20.82 -33.74 -11.65
CA GLU A 133 -21.44 -34.91 -11.01
C GLU A 133 -21.55 -36.11 -11.97
N GLN A 134 -21.62 -35.84 -13.29
CA GLN A 134 -21.62 -36.85 -14.35
C GLN A 134 -20.21 -37.45 -14.60
N LEU A 135 -19.15 -36.74 -14.21
CA LEU A 135 -17.75 -37.21 -14.33
C LEU A 135 -17.21 -37.80 -13.03
N THR A 136 -17.71 -37.36 -11.88
CA THR A 136 -17.36 -37.95 -10.57
C THR A 136 -18.17 -39.21 -10.27
N CYS A 137 -19.37 -39.33 -10.87
CA CYS A 137 -20.42 -40.28 -10.45
C CYS A 137 -20.77 -40.14 -8.95
N PHE A 138 -20.59 -38.94 -8.40
CA PHE A 138 -20.70 -38.64 -6.98
C PHE A 138 -21.47 -37.32 -6.78
N PRO A 139 -22.48 -37.28 -5.90
CA PRO A 139 -23.31 -36.10 -5.71
C PRO A 139 -22.55 -34.96 -5.00
N GLU A 140 -23.07 -33.75 -5.12
CA GLU A 140 -22.67 -32.63 -4.25
C GLU A 140 -23.02 -32.97 -2.79
N MET A 141 -22.04 -32.82 -1.88
CA MET A 141 -22.17 -33.20 -0.46
C MET A 141 -21.74 -32.07 0.48
N LEU A 142 -22.27 -32.12 1.70
CA LEU A 142 -22.02 -31.15 2.77
C LEU A 142 -22.29 -29.72 2.29
N ASP A 143 -23.50 -29.49 1.80
CA ASP A 143 -24.02 -28.18 1.38
C ASP A 143 -23.12 -27.43 0.37
N GLY A 144 -22.49 -28.21 -0.52
CA GLY A 144 -21.62 -27.69 -1.59
C GLY A 144 -20.15 -27.52 -1.21
N ARG A 145 -19.75 -27.90 0.00
CA ARG A 145 -18.33 -27.96 0.45
C ARG A 145 -17.54 -29.05 -0.26
N VAL A 146 -18.18 -30.16 -0.64
CA VAL A 146 -17.54 -31.29 -1.34
C VAL A 146 -18.23 -31.54 -2.69
N LYS A 147 -17.66 -30.95 -3.75
CA LYS A 147 -18.14 -31.07 -5.14
C LYS A 147 -17.03 -31.39 -6.16
N THR A 148 -15.90 -30.68 -6.10
CA THR A 148 -14.78 -30.83 -7.05
C THR A 148 -13.55 -31.54 -6.48
N LEU A 149 -13.53 -31.82 -5.18
CA LEU A 149 -12.43 -32.47 -4.45
C LEU A 149 -12.38 -33.99 -4.72
N HIS A 150 -12.35 -34.38 -5.99
CA HIS A 150 -12.47 -35.76 -6.46
C HIS A 150 -11.31 -36.18 -7.38
N PRO A 151 -10.83 -37.44 -7.35
CA PRO A 151 -9.76 -37.91 -8.23
C PRO A 151 -10.04 -37.73 -9.73
N ASN A 152 -11.29 -37.86 -10.18
CA ASN A 152 -11.63 -37.68 -11.60
C ASN A 152 -11.48 -36.21 -12.06
N ILE A 153 -11.46 -35.26 -11.13
CA ILE A 153 -11.18 -33.84 -11.41
C ILE A 153 -9.68 -33.58 -11.24
N HIS A 154 -9.13 -33.79 -10.05
CA HIS A 154 -7.73 -33.45 -9.77
C HIS A 154 -6.72 -34.32 -10.52
N GLY A 155 -7.04 -35.59 -10.82
CA GLY A 155 -6.23 -36.45 -11.68
C GLY A 155 -6.16 -35.95 -13.11
N GLY A 156 -7.30 -35.56 -13.69
CA GLY A 156 -7.37 -34.96 -15.02
C GLY A 156 -6.66 -33.61 -15.16
N ILE A 157 -6.49 -32.88 -14.04
CA ILE A 157 -5.72 -31.63 -13.97
C ILE A 157 -4.23 -31.88 -13.73
N LEU A 158 -3.86 -32.84 -12.86
CA LEU A 158 -2.48 -33.07 -12.40
C LEU A 158 -1.69 -34.12 -13.19
N ALA A 159 -2.32 -34.83 -14.12
CA ALA A 159 -1.63 -35.76 -14.99
C ALA A 159 -0.63 -35.03 -15.89
N ARG A 160 0.64 -35.41 -15.79
CA ARG A 160 1.68 -34.96 -16.71
C ARG A 160 1.59 -35.77 -17.99
N ARG A 161 1.27 -35.11 -19.10
CA ARG A 161 1.09 -35.72 -20.43
C ARG A 161 2.41 -36.28 -20.98
N ASP A 162 3.54 -35.74 -20.50
CA ASP A 162 4.88 -36.26 -20.79
C ASP A 162 5.28 -37.52 -19.98
N GLN A 163 4.44 -38.00 -19.05
CA GLN A 163 4.71 -39.19 -18.25
C GLN A 163 3.77 -40.35 -18.67
N LYS A 164 4.32 -41.33 -19.39
CA LYS A 164 3.58 -42.53 -19.84
C LYS A 164 2.78 -43.20 -18.71
N HIS A 165 3.37 -43.34 -17.52
CA HIS A 165 2.71 -43.97 -16.36
C HIS A 165 1.57 -43.14 -15.75
N HIS A 166 1.54 -41.81 -15.92
CA HIS A 166 0.36 -40.99 -15.56
C HIS A 166 -0.77 -41.27 -16.55
N MET A 167 -0.46 -41.32 -17.85
CA MET A 167 -1.47 -41.59 -18.90
C MET A 167 -2.04 -43.01 -18.80
N GLU A 168 -1.20 -44.01 -18.47
CA GLU A 168 -1.63 -45.37 -18.18
C GLU A 168 -2.54 -45.44 -16.94
N ALA A 169 -2.26 -44.65 -15.90
CA ALA A 169 -3.11 -44.56 -14.72
C ALA A 169 -4.47 -43.89 -15.03
N LEU A 170 -4.49 -42.77 -15.78
CA LEU A 170 -5.74 -42.14 -16.22
C LEU A 170 -6.62 -43.12 -17.00
N ASN A 171 -6.03 -43.79 -18.01
CA ASN A 171 -6.74 -44.76 -18.84
C ASN A 171 -7.26 -45.95 -18.03
N LYS A 172 -6.46 -46.49 -17.10
CA LYS A 172 -6.87 -47.60 -16.21
C LYS A 172 -8.09 -47.25 -15.35
N HIS A 173 -8.20 -45.98 -14.94
CA HIS A 173 -9.25 -45.52 -14.03
C HIS A 173 -10.37 -44.72 -14.73
N GLY A 174 -10.36 -44.64 -16.06
CA GLY A 174 -11.40 -43.95 -16.85
C GLY A 174 -11.42 -42.43 -16.69
N ILE A 175 -10.31 -41.81 -16.27
CA ILE A 175 -10.25 -40.38 -15.93
C ILE A 175 -9.89 -39.55 -17.17
N GLY A 176 -10.74 -38.59 -17.52
CA GLY A 176 -10.49 -37.61 -18.59
C GLY A 176 -9.38 -36.60 -18.25
N MET A 177 -8.91 -35.85 -19.25
CA MET A 177 -7.90 -34.79 -19.08
C MET A 177 -8.54 -33.41 -19.23
N PHE A 178 -8.08 -32.45 -18.43
CA PHE A 178 -8.41 -31.04 -18.64
C PHE A 178 -7.26 -30.30 -19.35
N ASP A 179 -7.60 -29.47 -20.32
CA ASP A 179 -6.70 -28.56 -21.03
C ASP A 179 -6.78 -27.13 -20.49
N VAL A 180 -7.95 -26.76 -19.97
CA VAL A 180 -8.28 -25.43 -19.45
C VAL A 180 -9.04 -25.57 -18.14
N VAL A 181 -8.68 -24.76 -17.14
CA VAL A 181 -9.36 -24.64 -15.85
C VAL A 181 -9.62 -23.15 -15.59
N VAL A 182 -10.88 -22.74 -15.62
CA VAL A 182 -11.31 -21.36 -15.37
C VAL A 182 -12.10 -21.31 -14.07
N VAL A 183 -11.52 -20.67 -13.06
CA VAL A 183 -12.07 -20.64 -11.69
C VAL A 183 -11.81 -19.28 -11.07
N ASN A 184 -12.87 -18.57 -10.68
CA ASN A 184 -12.80 -17.42 -9.79
C ASN A 184 -13.49 -17.77 -8.46
N LEU A 185 -12.92 -17.26 -7.37
CA LEU A 185 -13.31 -17.63 -6.00
C LEU A 185 -14.59 -16.93 -5.55
N TYR A 186 -15.17 -17.40 -4.45
CA TYR A 186 -16.27 -16.68 -3.78
C TYR A 186 -15.80 -15.27 -3.36
N PRO A 187 -16.68 -14.24 -3.39
CA PRO A 187 -16.34 -12.85 -3.05
C PRO A 187 -16.22 -12.67 -1.52
N PHE A 188 -15.28 -13.40 -0.92
CA PHE A 188 -15.03 -13.38 0.52
C PHE A 188 -14.76 -11.96 1.01
N TYR A 189 -14.01 -11.18 0.23
CA TYR A 189 -13.80 -9.74 0.41
C TYR A 189 -15.13 -9.01 0.61
N ASP A 190 -15.97 -8.92 -0.44
CA ASP A 190 -17.25 -8.19 -0.43
C ASP A 190 -18.20 -8.66 0.68
N LYS A 191 -18.11 -9.95 1.04
CA LYS A 191 -18.86 -10.57 2.14
C LYS A 191 -18.39 -10.16 3.52
N VAL A 192 -17.09 -10.23 3.82
CA VAL A 192 -16.60 -9.89 5.16
C VAL A 192 -16.43 -8.38 5.37
N THR A 193 -16.42 -7.58 4.30
CA THR A 193 -16.44 -6.11 4.35
C THR A 193 -17.82 -5.51 4.03
N SER A 194 -18.90 -6.29 4.10
CA SER A 194 -20.26 -5.77 3.88
C SER A 194 -20.73 -4.84 5.01
N THR A 195 -21.59 -3.89 4.69
CA THR A 195 -22.14 -2.94 5.67
C THR A 195 -22.95 -3.66 6.74
N GLY A 196 -22.46 -3.62 7.99
CA GLY A 196 -23.00 -4.37 9.12
C GLY A 196 -22.12 -5.54 9.57
N GLY A 197 -21.10 -5.91 8.79
CA GLY A 197 -20.28 -7.09 9.00
C GLY A 197 -20.95 -8.37 8.47
N ILE A 198 -20.44 -9.51 8.94
CA ILE A 198 -20.96 -10.85 8.67
C ILE A 198 -20.88 -11.66 9.96
N GLU A 199 -21.86 -12.53 10.21
CA GLU A 199 -21.80 -13.47 11.34
C GLU A 199 -20.64 -14.44 11.18
N PHE A 200 -20.11 -14.98 12.29
CA PHE A 200 -18.92 -15.82 12.26
C PHE A 200 -19.12 -17.07 11.37
N ASP A 201 -20.22 -17.79 11.57
CA ASP A 201 -20.50 -19.03 10.83
C ASP A 201 -20.74 -18.75 9.34
N ASP A 202 -21.47 -17.68 9.00
CA ASP A 202 -21.63 -17.21 7.61
C ASP A 202 -20.28 -16.86 6.97
N GLY A 203 -19.37 -16.24 7.72
CA GLY A 203 -18.00 -15.98 7.27
C GLY A 203 -17.20 -17.25 6.98
N ILE A 204 -17.35 -18.28 7.82
CA ILE A 204 -16.75 -19.61 7.62
C ILE A 204 -17.32 -20.31 6.37
N GLU A 205 -18.63 -20.24 6.11
CA GLU A 205 -19.24 -20.84 4.91
C GLU A 205 -18.83 -20.14 3.59
N ASN A 206 -18.30 -18.92 3.65
CA ASN A 206 -17.77 -18.22 2.48
C ASN A 206 -16.28 -18.53 2.19
N ILE A 207 -15.64 -19.43 2.95
CA ILE A 207 -14.28 -19.92 2.70
C ILE A 207 -14.31 -21.07 1.67
N ASP A 208 -13.87 -20.79 0.44
CA ASP A 208 -13.84 -21.78 -0.65
C ASP A 208 -12.62 -22.70 -0.54
N ILE A 209 -12.86 -24.01 -0.49
CA ILE A 209 -11.82 -25.05 -0.46
C ILE A 209 -11.60 -25.64 -1.87
N GLY A 210 -12.66 -25.75 -2.67
CA GLY A 210 -12.63 -26.41 -3.97
C GLY A 210 -11.96 -25.54 -5.04
N GLY A 211 -12.26 -24.24 -5.06
CA GLY A 211 -11.67 -23.28 -5.98
C GLY A 211 -10.15 -23.19 -5.85
N PRO A 212 -9.58 -22.88 -4.67
CA PRO A 212 -8.14 -22.78 -4.49
C PRO A 212 -7.42 -24.11 -4.75
N ALA A 213 -8.05 -25.25 -4.46
CA ALA A 213 -7.51 -26.57 -4.78
C ALA A 213 -7.39 -26.79 -6.31
N MET A 214 -8.43 -26.43 -7.08
CA MET A 214 -8.40 -26.52 -8.55
C MET A 214 -7.39 -25.55 -9.18
N ILE A 215 -7.39 -24.28 -8.74
CA ILE A 215 -6.47 -23.23 -9.22
C ILE A 215 -5.01 -23.66 -8.99
N ARG A 216 -4.66 -24.08 -7.76
CA ARG A 216 -3.29 -24.53 -7.43
C ARG A 216 -2.90 -25.81 -8.18
N ALA A 217 -3.85 -26.72 -8.43
CA ALA A 217 -3.59 -27.92 -9.22
C ALA A 217 -3.26 -27.60 -10.68
N ALA A 218 -4.04 -26.73 -11.32
CA ALA A 218 -3.83 -26.33 -12.71
C ALA A 218 -2.56 -25.48 -12.88
N ALA A 219 -2.32 -24.51 -11.99
CA ALA A 219 -1.09 -23.71 -11.96
C ALA A 219 0.18 -24.57 -11.76
N LYS A 220 0.10 -25.63 -10.95
CA LYS A 220 1.19 -26.60 -10.78
C LYS A 220 1.48 -27.37 -12.08
N ASN A 221 0.47 -27.68 -12.89
CA ASN A 221 0.60 -28.44 -14.14
C ASN A 221 0.54 -27.55 -15.40
N HIS A 222 0.95 -26.28 -15.30
CA HIS A 222 0.78 -25.25 -16.34
C HIS A 222 1.40 -25.58 -17.71
N LYS A 223 2.35 -26.51 -17.75
CA LYS A 223 2.89 -27.07 -19.00
C LYS A 223 1.78 -27.65 -19.87
N ASP A 224 0.89 -28.42 -19.24
CA ASP A 224 -0.13 -29.24 -19.91
C ASP A 224 -1.55 -28.63 -19.78
N VAL A 225 -1.79 -27.77 -18.78
CA VAL A 225 -3.11 -27.18 -18.47
C VAL A 225 -3.03 -25.65 -18.39
N LEU A 226 -3.97 -24.92 -18.98
CA LEU A 226 -4.12 -23.47 -18.80
C LEU A 226 -5.01 -23.18 -17.59
N VAL A 227 -4.61 -22.24 -16.74
CA VAL A 227 -5.39 -21.79 -15.58
C VAL A 227 -5.78 -20.32 -15.75
N VAL A 228 -7.04 -19.97 -15.55
CA VAL A 228 -7.51 -18.57 -15.63
C VAL A 228 -8.39 -18.25 -14.43
N VAL A 229 -8.14 -17.09 -13.81
CA VAL A 229 -8.78 -16.65 -12.56
C VAL A 229 -9.49 -15.29 -12.67
N ASP A 230 -9.42 -14.64 -13.83
CA ASP A 230 -9.88 -13.27 -14.07
C ASP A 230 -10.51 -13.17 -15.49
N PRO A 231 -11.75 -12.68 -15.63
CA PRO A 231 -12.40 -12.46 -16.94
C PRO A 231 -11.59 -11.63 -17.94
N GLN A 232 -10.69 -10.74 -17.48
CA GLN A 232 -9.84 -9.94 -18.37
C GLN A 232 -8.87 -10.78 -19.22
N ASP A 233 -8.53 -12.00 -18.79
CA ASP A 233 -7.65 -12.90 -19.54
C ASP A 233 -8.41 -13.69 -20.62
N TYR A 234 -9.77 -13.70 -20.61
CA TYR A 234 -10.57 -14.51 -21.53
C TYR A 234 -10.28 -14.25 -23.02
N PRO A 235 -10.10 -13.00 -23.51
CA PRO A 235 -9.78 -12.76 -24.92
C PRO A 235 -8.43 -13.37 -25.33
N GLN A 236 -7.40 -13.20 -24.49
CA GLN A 236 -6.05 -13.73 -24.73
C GLN A 236 -6.05 -15.27 -24.66
N LEU A 237 -6.84 -15.86 -23.76
CA LEU A 237 -7.06 -17.31 -23.71
C LEU A 237 -7.64 -17.84 -25.03
N ILE A 238 -8.70 -17.23 -25.55
CA ILE A 238 -9.35 -17.67 -26.79
C ILE A 238 -8.43 -17.48 -28.01
N GLU A 239 -7.67 -16.39 -28.06
CA GLU A 239 -6.64 -16.16 -29.09
C GLU A 239 -5.54 -17.23 -29.04
N PHE A 240 -4.95 -17.47 -27.86
CA PHE A 240 -3.92 -18.48 -27.64
C PHE A 240 -4.39 -19.91 -28.00
N LEU A 241 -5.66 -20.23 -27.71
CA LEU A 241 -6.25 -21.53 -28.01
C LEU A 241 -6.68 -21.71 -29.47
N GLY A 242 -6.79 -20.62 -30.23
CA GLY A 242 -6.95 -20.62 -31.69
C GLY A 242 -5.63 -20.63 -32.46
N GLY A 243 -4.53 -20.24 -31.81
CA GLY A 243 -3.16 -20.30 -32.34
C GLY A 243 -2.51 -21.69 -32.22
N ASP A 244 -1.18 -21.72 -32.17
CA ASP A 244 -0.40 -22.96 -32.08
C ASP A 244 -0.29 -23.54 -30.66
N GLY A 245 -0.74 -22.79 -29.64
CA GLY A 245 -0.75 -23.19 -28.23
C GLY A 245 0.62 -23.36 -27.58
N ASN A 246 1.71 -22.92 -28.23
CA ASN A 246 3.09 -23.26 -27.83
C ASN A 246 3.74 -22.30 -26.84
N ASP A 247 3.26 -21.05 -26.69
CA ASP A 247 3.93 -20.08 -25.80
C ASP A 247 3.92 -20.54 -24.33
N GLN A 248 5.12 -20.88 -23.85
CA GLN A 248 5.41 -21.26 -22.47
C GLN A 248 5.49 -20.05 -21.53
N HIS A 249 5.66 -18.83 -22.06
CA HIS A 249 5.64 -17.61 -21.26
C HIS A 249 4.20 -17.33 -20.78
N PHE A 250 3.21 -17.27 -21.69
CA PHE A 250 1.80 -17.11 -21.35
C PHE A 250 1.31 -18.16 -20.34
N ARG A 251 1.64 -19.45 -20.55
CA ARG A 251 1.35 -20.54 -19.59
C ARG A 251 1.90 -20.27 -18.18
N ARG A 252 3.13 -19.76 -18.06
CA ARG A 252 3.76 -19.43 -16.79
C ARG A 252 3.20 -18.15 -16.15
N GLN A 253 2.86 -17.15 -16.97
CA GLN A 253 2.22 -15.90 -16.53
C GLN A 253 0.85 -16.19 -15.90
N LEU A 254 0.04 -17.03 -16.56
CA LEU A 254 -1.23 -17.53 -16.01
C LEU A 254 -1.03 -18.30 -14.71
N ALA A 255 -0.04 -19.20 -14.65
CA ALA A 255 0.28 -19.96 -13.42
C ALA A 255 0.72 -19.06 -12.25
N TRP A 256 1.51 -18.02 -12.53
CA TRP A 256 1.90 -17.01 -11.55
C TRP A 256 0.69 -16.22 -11.05
N LYS A 257 -0.17 -15.73 -11.96
CA LYS A 257 -1.40 -14.98 -11.62
C LYS A 257 -2.34 -15.83 -10.76
N ALA A 258 -2.48 -17.11 -11.08
CA ALA A 258 -3.26 -18.09 -10.33
C ALA A 258 -2.72 -18.31 -8.89
N PHE A 259 -1.41 -18.46 -8.70
CA PHE A 259 -0.83 -18.56 -7.35
C PHE A 259 -0.91 -17.24 -6.58
N GLN A 260 -0.75 -16.09 -7.24
CA GLN A 260 -0.88 -14.78 -6.61
C GLN A 260 -2.33 -14.50 -6.17
N HIS A 261 -3.33 -14.90 -6.97
CA HIS A 261 -4.75 -14.78 -6.62
C HIS A 261 -5.08 -15.56 -5.35
N VAL A 262 -4.64 -16.82 -5.25
CA VAL A 262 -4.85 -17.63 -4.03
C VAL A 262 -4.06 -17.08 -2.84
N ALA A 263 -2.82 -16.61 -3.03
CA ALA A 263 -2.06 -15.99 -1.94
C ALA A 263 -2.75 -14.73 -1.38
N SER A 264 -3.36 -13.90 -2.23
CA SER A 264 -4.16 -12.74 -1.79
C SER A 264 -5.47 -13.16 -1.12
N TYR A 265 -6.10 -14.24 -1.58
CA TYR A 265 -7.30 -14.81 -0.93
C TYR A 265 -7.00 -15.34 0.47
N ASP A 266 -6.00 -16.22 0.60
CA ASP A 266 -5.56 -16.80 1.87
C ASP A 266 -5.13 -15.71 2.88
N SER A 267 -4.53 -14.61 2.38
CA SER A 267 -4.19 -13.44 3.20
C SER A 267 -5.42 -12.78 3.83
N ALA A 268 -6.50 -12.58 3.06
CA ALA A 268 -7.74 -12.00 3.56
C ALA A 268 -8.46 -12.93 4.54
N VAL A 269 -8.52 -14.23 4.25
CA VAL A 269 -9.08 -15.23 5.18
C VAL A 269 -8.30 -15.23 6.51
N SER A 270 -6.97 -15.16 6.46
CA SER A 270 -6.13 -15.08 7.66
C SER A 270 -6.29 -13.77 8.43
N GLU A 271 -6.46 -12.63 7.76
CA GLU A 271 -6.70 -11.33 8.41
C GLU A 271 -8.07 -11.29 9.09
N TRP A 272 -9.11 -11.81 8.42
CA TRP A 272 -10.45 -11.92 8.98
C TRP A 272 -10.46 -12.84 10.22
N LEU A 273 -9.92 -14.05 10.10
CA LEU A 273 -9.83 -14.99 11.23
C LEU A 273 -9.08 -14.42 12.43
N TRP A 274 -7.97 -13.69 12.22
CA TRP A 274 -7.26 -13.03 13.31
C TRP A 274 -8.15 -12.01 14.05
N LYS A 275 -8.91 -11.19 13.32
CA LYS A 275 -9.89 -10.26 13.92
C LYS A 275 -10.94 -10.98 14.76
N GLN A 276 -11.37 -12.19 14.38
CA GLN A 276 -12.31 -13.00 15.16
C GLN A 276 -11.69 -13.61 16.43
N THR A 277 -10.37 -13.87 16.46
CA THR A 277 -9.70 -14.36 17.69
C THR A 277 -9.60 -13.31 18.80
N ALA A 278 -9.69 -12.03 18.46
CA ALA A 278 -9.47 -10.90 19.37
C ALA A 278 -10.67 -10.58 20.28
N GLY A 279 -11.28 -11.61 20.89
CA GLY A 279 -12.39 -11.50 21.84
C GLY A 279 -12.00 -10.90 23.20
N GLY A 280 -11.52 -9.65 23.20
CA GLY A 280 -11.12 -8.90 24.40
C GLY A 280 -9.64 -9.01 24.81
N SER A 281 -8.79 -9.64 24.01
CA SER A 281 -7.33 -9.76 24.25
C SER A 281 -6.55 -8.54 23.77
N SER A 282 -5.45 -8.20 24.46
CA SER A 282 -4.67 -6.96 24.33
C SER A 282 -3.92 -6.73 23.01
N ASP A 283 -3.73 -7.77 22.21
CA ASP A 283 -2.60 -7.81 21.27
C ASP A 283 -3.01 -7.36 19.86
N LYS A 284 -2.93 -6.05 19.63
CA LYS A 284 -3.27 -5.40 18.33
C LYS A 284 -2.58 -5.99 17.10
N PHE A 285 -1.36 -6.52 17.25
CA PHE A 285 -0.51 -6.92 16.14
C PHE A 285 -0.47 -8.46 16.04
N PRO A 286 -0.76 -9.06 14.87
CA PRO A 286 -0.69 -10.50 14.71
C PRO A 286 0.77 -11.00 14.75
N PRO A 287 1.03 -12.22 15.25
CA PRO A 287 2.37 -12.80 15.30
C PRO A 287 2.96 -13.12 13.91
N SER A 288 2.13 -13.08 12.87
CA SER A 288 2.54 -13.09 11.47
C SER A 288 1.61 -12.18 10.66
N LEU A 289 2.17 -11.32 9.81
CA LEU A 289 1.42 -10.37 8.98
C LEU A 289 1.75 -10.63 7.50
N THR A 290 0.71 -10.76 6.67
CA THR A 290 0.83 -10.81 5.22
C THR A 290 0.21 -9.55 4.61
N VAL A 291 0.89 -8.95 3.64
CA VAL A 291 0.44 -7.74 2.93
C VAL A 291 0.32 -8.09 1.45
N PRO A 292 -0.85 -8.51 0.96
CA PRO A 292 -1.08 -8.71 -0.47
C PRO A 292 -1.06 -7.35 -1.19
N LEU A 293 -0.23 -7.25 -2.24
CA LEU A 293 -0.02 -6.02 -3.02
C LEU A 293 -0.31 -6.27 -4.51
N GLU A 294 -1.07 -5.38 -5.14
CA GLU A 294 -1.34 -5.38 -6.58
C GLU A 294 -0.64 -4.20 -7.27
N CYS A 295 0.11 -4.45 -8.34
CA CYS A 295 0.78 -3.39 -9.09
C CYS A 295 -0.22 -2.56 -9.92
N LYS A 296 -0.56 -1.35 -9.46
CA LYS A 296 -1.45 -0.42 -10.18
C LYS A 296 -0.75 0.25 -11.37
N SER A 297 0.55 0.52 -11.28
CA SER A 297 1.34 1.08 -12.39
C SER A 297 2.85 0.93 -12.23
N ILE A 298 3.57 0.74 -13.33
CA ILE A 298 5.03 0.95 -13.36
C ILE A 298 5.29 2.47 -13.42
N LEU A 299 6.21 2.95 -12.58
CA LEU A 299 6.58 4.37 -12.51
C LEU A 299 7.81 4.62 -13.39
N ARG A 300 7.99 5.88 -13.82
CA ARG A 300 9.12 6.27 -14.67
C ARG A 300 10.47 6.06 -13.97
N TYR A 301 10.49 6.30 -12.66
CA TYR A 301 11.60 6.09 -11.74
C TYR A 301 11.09 6.22 -10.29
N GLY A 302 11.93 5.87 -9.31
CA GLY A 302 11.72 6.03 -7.87
C GLY A 302 11.89 7.47 -7.38
N GLU A 303 12.57 7.70 -6.27
CA GLU A 303 12.88 9.06 -5.81
C GLU A 303 13.80 9.81 -6.80
N ASN A 304 14.74 9.06 -7.40
CA ASN A 304 15.77 9.55 -8.31
C ASN A 304 15.71 8.84 -9.67
N PRO A 305 16.09 9.49 -10.79
CA PRO A 305 15.97 8.92 -12.14
C PRO A 305 16.68 7.59 -12.44
N HIS A 306 17.64 7.18 -11.61
CA HIS A 306 18.38 5.92 -11.77
C HIS A 306 17.74 4.73 -11.03
N GLN A 307 16.69 4.97 -10.22
CA GLN A 307 15.98 3.94 -9.47
C GLN A 307 14.73 3.52 -10.27
N HIS A 308 14.53 2.22 -10.51
CA HIS A 308 13.24 1.73 -11.02
C HIS A 308 12.21 1.67 -9.90
N ALA A 309 10.93 1.90 -10.21
CA ALA A 309 9.84 1.82 -9.23
C ALA A 309 8.50 1.43 -9.88
N ALA A 310 7.57 0.97 -9.04
CA ALA A 310 6.18 0.71 -9.37
C ALA A 310 5.30 1.14 -8.19
N PHE A 311 4.06 1.54 -8.46
CA PHE A 311 3.08 1.84 -7.43
C PHE A 311 2.16 0.63 -7.21
N TYR A 312 2.06 0.19 -5.96
CA TYR A 312 1.24 -0.93 -5.54
C TYR A 312 0.06 -0.45 -4.68
N VAL A 313 -1.09 -1.10 -4.85
CA VAL A 313 -2.27 -0.95 -4.00
C VAL A 313 -2.32 -2.10 -3.00
N ASP A 314 -2.59 -1.78 -1.75
CA ASP A 314 -2.79 -2.75 -0.68
C ASP A 314 -4.14 -3.48 -0.85
N LYS A 315 -4.16 -4.78 -0.55
CA LYS A 315 -5.33 -5.66 -0.65
C LYS A 315 -5.68 -6.34 0.68
N ARG A 316 -5.17 -5.84 1.80
CA ARG A 316 -5.67 -6.18 3.14
C ARG A 316 -7.12 -5.74 3.30
N LEU A 317 -7.91 -6.49 4.05
CA LEU A 317 -9.33 -6.17 4.32
C LEU A 317 -9.49 -4.83 5.04
N ALA A 318 -8.52 -4.45 5.88
CA ALA A 318 -8.46 -3.13 6.51
C ALA A 318 -8.34 -1.93 5.53
N GLU A 319 -7.92 -2.18 4.29
CA GLU A 319 -7.75 -1.19 3.20
C GLU A 319 -8.77 -1.37 2.05
N VAL A 320 -9.75 -2.25 2.22
CA VAL A 320 -10.89 -2.35 1.28
C VAL A 320 -11.79 -1.14 1.48
N ASN A 321 -12.17 -0.48 0.38
CA ASN A 321 -12.97 0.73 0.35
C ASN A 321 -12.37 1.94 1.10
N THR A 322 -11.08 1.93 1.46
CA THR A 322 -10.45 3.08 2.15
C THR A 322 -10.15 4.25 1.21
N GLY A 323 -10.23 5.45 1.77
CA GLY A 323 -9.78 6.68 1.10
C GLY A 323 -8.26 6.81 1.08
N GLY A 324 -7.78 7.91 0.48
CA GLY A 324 -6.36 8.23 0.32
C GLY A 324 -5.93 8.29 -1.14
N ILE A 325 -4.64 8.53 -1.36
CA ILE A 325 -4.09 8.70 -2.71
C ILE A 325 -3.99 7.37 -3.49
N ALA A 326 -3.96 6.22 -2.81
CA ALA A 326 -3.95 4.91 -3.46
C ALA A 326 -5.22 4.64 -4.29
N THR A 327 -6.38 5.07 -3.78
CA THR A 327 -7.70 4.93 -4.40
C THR A 327 -8.13 6.15 -5.24
N ALA A 328 -7.35 7.25 -5.21
CA ALA A 328 -7.66 8.48 -5.95
C ALA A 328 -7.79 8.30 -7.48
N ILE A 329 -8.68 9.11 -8.06
CA ILE A 329 -9.00 9.19 -9.49
C ILE A 329 -8.21 10.35 -10.11
N GLN A 330 -7.47 10.08 -11.18
CA GLN A 330 -6.73 11.12 -11.92
C GLN A 330 -7.55 11.61 -13.12
N HIS A 331 -8.10 12.82 -13.03
CA HIS A 331 -8.96 13.42 -14.06
C HIS A 331 -8.22 14.12 -15.22
N HIS A 332 -6.91 14.33 -15.09
CA HIS A 332 -6.07 15.06 -16.06
C HIS A 332 -4.57 14.83 -15.84
N GLY A 333 -3.74 15.23 -16.80
CA GLY A 333 -2.30 15.44 -16.62
C GLY A 333 -1.38 14.27 -17.03
N LYS A 334 -0.11 14.39 -16.67
CA LYS A 334 0.90 13.32 -16.86
C LYS A 334 0.75 12.23 -15.79
N SER A 335 1.23 11.01 -16.06
CA SER A 335 1.34 9.97 -15.05
C SER A 335 2.10 10.46 -13.79
N MET A 336 1.70 9.93 -12.64
CA MET A 336 2.35 10.17 -11.35
C MET A 336 3.80 9.66 -11.35
N SER A 337 4.71 10.42 -10.73
CA SER A 337 6.01 9.91 -10.29
C SER A 337 5.95 9.38 -8.85
N TYR A 338 7.01 8.74 -8.38
CA TYR A 338 7.12 8.30 -6.98
C TYR A 338 6.97 9.47 -5.99
N ASN A 339 7.70 10.56 -6.22
CA ASN A 339 7.63 11.77 -5.38
C ASN A 339 6.25 12.45 -5.46
N ASN A 340 5.56 12.35 -6.61
CA ASN A 340 4.18 12.83 -6.73
C ASN A 340 3.21 12.03 -5.82
N TYR A 341 3.42 10.73 -5.63
CA TYR A 341 2.63 9.95 -4.66
C TYR A 341 2.92 10.36 -3.22
N LEU A 342 4.20 10.50 -2.84
CA LEU A 342 4.60 10.90 -1.49
C LEU A 342 4.10 12.30 -1.10
N ASP A 343 4.31 13.30 -1.96
CA ASP A 343 3.89 14.68 -1.67
C ASP A 343 2.35 14.82 -1.71
N ALA A 344 1.65 14.05 -2.56
CA ALA A 344 0.19 14.06 -2.61
C ALA A 344 -0.42 13.43 -1.35
N ASP A 345 0.14 12.32 -0.86
CA ASP A 345 -0.32 11.67 0.37
C ASP A 345 -0.11 12.60 1.58
N ALA A 346 1.07 13.22 1.68
CA ALA A 346 1.34 14.22 2.71
C ALA A 346 0.38 15.42 2.66
N ALA A 347 0.04 15.92 1.47
CA ALA A 347 -0.90 17.03 1.29
C ALA A 347 -2.35 16.64 1.61
N TRP A 348 -2.78 15.46 1.14
CA TRP A 348 -4.14 14.97 1.32
C TRP A 348 -4.43 14.61 2.77
N ASN A 349 -3.52 13.90 3.43
CA ASN A 349 -3.67 13.55 4.84
C ASN A 349 -3.64 14.79 5.72
N CYS A 350 -2.77 15.77 5.44
CA CYS A 350 -2.74 17.06 6.15
C CYS A 350 -4.06 17.84 5.99
N VAL A 351 -4.53 18.08 4.76
CA VAL A 351 -5.76 18.89 4.57
C VAL A 351 -7.01 18.18 5.13
N SER A 352 -7.02 16.84 5.11
CA SER A 352 -8.14 16.02 5.58
C SER A 352 -8.40 16.11 7.09
N GLU A 353 -7.46 16.57 7.91
CA GLU A 353 -7.68 16.71 9.36
C GLU A 353 -8.46 17.99 9.74
N PHE A 354 -8.43 19.02 8.90
CA PHE A 354 -9.11 20.28 9.16
C PHE A 354 -10.62 20.19 8.91
N ARG A 355 -11.42 20.78 9.80
CA ARG A 355 -12.91 20.80 9.70
C ARG A 355 -13.43 21.98 8.87
N ASN A 356 -12.77 23.13 8.96
CA ASN A 356 -13.14 24.35 8.23
C ASN A 356 -12.54 24.31 6.81
N PRO A 357 -13.06 25.07 5.82
CA PRO A 357 -12.50 25.07 4.47
C PRO A 357 -11.03 25.52 4.51
N THR A 358 -10.13 24.68 3.99
CA THR A 358 -8.69 24.77 4.21
C THR A 358 -7.92 24.50 2.91
N CYS A 359 -6.87 25.29 2.70
CA CYS A 359 -5.85 25.04 1.69
C CYS A 359 -4.56 24.59 2.38
N VAL A 360 -3.96 23.50 1.88
CA VAL A 360 -2.61 23.04 2.23
C VAL A 360 -1.76 23.02 0.96
N ILE A 361 -0.53 23.51 1.05
CA ILE A 361 0.47 23.40 -0.02
C ILE A 361 1.68 22.65 0.53
N VAL A 362 2.08 21.57 -0.14
CA VAL A 362 3.19 20.68 0.27
C VAL A 362 4.27 20.64 -0.80
N LYS A 363 5.51 20.47 -0.35
CA LYS A 363 6.67 20.15 -1.18
C LYS A 363 7.65 19.32 -0.37
N HIS A 364 8.09 18.20 -0.92
CA HIS A 364 9.01 17.25 -0.25
C HIS A 364 8.48 16.80 1.13
N THR A 365 7.23 16.32 1.14
CA THR A 365 6.45 15.80 2.27
C THR A 365 6.19 16.75 3.44
N ASN A 366 6.54 18.03 3.32
CA ASN A 366 6.31 19.06 4.35
C ASN A 366 5.30 20.12 3.86
N PRO A 367 4.33 20.56 4.69
CA PRO A 367 3.42 21.64 4.33
C PRO A 367 4.13 23.00 4.39
N CYS A 368 4.41 23.62 3.25
CA CYS A 368 5.05 24.93 3.16
C CYS A 368 4.08 26.11 3.34
N GLY A 369 2.78 25.86 3.24
CA GLY A 369 1.74 26.85 3.57
C GLY A 369 0.42 26.16 3.90
N VAL A 370 -0.27 26.64 4.93
CA VAL A 370 -1.57 26.13 5.39
C VAL A 370 -2.42 27.30 5.85
N ALA A 371 -3.68 27.36 5.44
CA ALA A 371 -4.64 28.34 5.97
C ALA A 371 -6.09 27.83 5.91
N SER A 372 -6.87 28.13 6.95
CA SER A 372 -8.31 27.82 7.03
C SER A 372 -9.15 29.10 7.05
N ARG A 373 -10.17 29.20 6.20
CA ARG A 373 -11.10 30.33 6.09
C ARG A 373 -12.47 29.86 5.63
N ASP A 374 -13.52 30.57 6.03
CA ASP A 374 -14.87 30.31 5.52
C ASP A 374 -14.94 30.53 4.00
N ASN A 375 -14.13 31.47 3.48
CA ASN A 375 -13.88 31.65 2.05
C ASN A 375 -12.61 30.90 1.59
N ILE A 376 -12.80 29.80 0.86
CA ILE A 376 -11.70 28.96 0.36
C ILE A 376 -10.74 29.69 -0.59
N LEU A 377 -11.17 30.75 -1.29
CA LEU A 377 -10.27 31.57 -2.13
C LEU A 377 -9.32 32.40 -1.25
N GLU A 378 -9.76 32.85 -0.06
CA GLU A 378 -8.88 33.53 0.89
C GLU A 378 -7.87 32.55 1.50
N ALA A 379 -8.34 31.37 1.93
CA ALA A 379 -7.47 30.29 2.41
C ALA A 379 -6.38 29.92 1.37
N TYR A 380 -6.76 29.80 0.09
CA TYR A 380 -5.81 29.56 -0.98
C TYR A 380 -4.73 30.66 -1.09
N ARG A 381 -5.15 31.93 -1.15
CA ARG A 381 -4.24 33.09 -1.26
C ARG A 381 -3.28 33.17 -0.07
N LEU A 382 -3.78 32.94 1.14
CA LEU A 382 -2.98 32.95 2.37
C LEU A 382 -2.00 31.79 2.44
N ALA A 383 -2.40 30.57 2.06
CA ALA A 383 -1.50 29.42 1.99
C ALA A 383 -0.37 29.63 0.97
N VAL A 384 -0.60 30.33 -0.15
CA VAL A 384 0.48 30.73 -1.07
C VAL A 384 1.35 31.84 -0.46
N LYS A 385 0.78 32.82 0.26
CA LYS A 385 1.53 33.91 0.92
C LYS A 385 2.54 33.39 1.96
N ALA A 386 2.22 32.29 2.66
CA ALA A 386 3.06 31.72 3.72
C ALA A 386 4.49 31.37 3.27
N ASP A 387 4.64 30.81 2.05
CA ASP A 387 5.94 30.62 1.40
C ASP A 387 5.74 30.47 -0.12
N PRO A 388 5.67 31.58 -0.89
CA PRO A 388 5.36 31.53 -2.32
C PRO A 388 6.48 30.87 -3.15
N VAL A 389 7.73 30.92 -2.66
CA VAL A 389 8.90 30.31 -3.32
C VAL A 389 8.88 28.79 -3.15
N SER A 390 8.52 28.29 -1.97
CA SER A 390 8.29 26.85 -1.76
C SER A 390 7.02 26.38 -2.46
N ALA A 391 5.92 27.14 -2.40
CA ALA A 391 4.65 26.78 -3.02
C ALA A 391 4.77 26.56 -4.55
N PHE A 392 5.69 27.26 -5.22
CA PHE A 392 5.92 27.10 -6.65
C PHE A 392 6.46 25.69 -6.98
N GLY A 393 5.70 24.94 -7.79
CA GLY A 393 5.96 23.54 -8.12
C GLY A 393 5.56 22.55 -7.03
N GLY A 394 4.90 23.01 -5.96
CA GLY A 394 4.34 22.14 -4.94
C GLY A 394 3.06 21.42 -5.39
N ILE A 395 2.43 20.76 -4.43
CA ILE A 395 1.10 20.17 -4.53
C ILE A 395 0.15 20.98 -3.68
N VAL A 396 -0.97 21.41 -4.26
CA VAL A 396 -2.04 22.14 -3.55
C VAL A 396 -3.23 21.23 -3.29
N ALA A 397 -3.70 21.22 -2.05
CA ALA A 397 -4.74 20.33 -1.53
C ALA A 397 -5.85 21.13 -0.85
N PHE A 398 -7.10 20.69 -1.05
CA PHE A 398 -8.30 21.29 -0.46
C PHE A 398 -9.16 20.21 0.21
N ASN A 399 -9.79 20.51 1.35
CA ASN A 399 -10.76 19.62 2.00
C ASN A 399 -12.22 19.87 1.57
N VAL A 400 -12.44 20.74 0.59
CA VAL A 400 -13.76 21.08 0.01
C VAL A 400 -13.73 20.94 -1.52
N GLU A 401 -14.90 20.90 -2.15
CA GLU A 401 -15.03 20.82 -3.61
C GLU A 401 -14.36 22.03 -4.31
N VAL A 402 -13.67 21.77 -5.42
CA VAL A 402 -13.13 22.85 -6.27
C VAL A 402 -14.17 23.25 -7.32
N ASP A 403 -14.77 24.42 -7.09
CA ASP A 403 -15.83 25.00 -7.91
C ASP A 403 -15.28 25.81 -9.11
N GLU A 404 -16.17 26.49 -9.84
CA GLU A 404 -15.81 27.36 -10.96
C GLU A 404 -14.94 28.56 -10.52
N ALA A 405 -15.15 29.11 -9.32
CA ALA A 405 -14.42 30.28 -8.82
C ALA A 405 -13.00 29.93 -8.35
N LEU A 406 -12.86 28.91 -7.50
CA LEU A 406 -11.58 28.44 -7.01
C LEU A 406 -10.72 27.87 -8.14
N ALA A 407 -11.32 27.21 -9.15
CA ALA A 407 -10.58 26.78 -10.34
C ALA A 407 -9.97 27.94 -11.14
N LYS A 408 -10.70 29.07 -11.31
CA LYS A 408 -10.17 30.29 -11.95
C LYS A 408 -9.03 30.89 -11.13
N GLU A 409 -9.21 30.97 -9.81
CA GLU A 409 -8.22 31.47 -8.88
C GLU A 409 -6.92 30.64 -8.95
N ILE A 410 -6.99 29.32 -8.74
CA ILE A 410 -5.83 28.41 -8.85
C ILE A 410 -5.15 28.55 -10.21
N ARG A 411 -5.93 28.69 -11.30
CA ARG A 411 -5.40 28.81 -12.67
C ARG A 411 -4.59 30.08 -12.88
N GLU A 412 -5.15 31.24 -12.53
CA GLU A 412 -4.60 32.55 -12.90
C GLU A 412 -3.87 33.29 -11.76
N PHE A 413 -3.88 32.80 -10.52
CA PHE A 413 -3.13 33.45 -9.43
C PHE A 413 -1.64 33.59 -9.75
N ARG A 414 -1.11 34.79 -9.50
CA ARG A 414 0.30 35.15 -9.71
C ARG A 414 1.08 35.04 -8.41
N SER A 415 2.39 34.81 -8.51
CA SER A 415 3.30 34.71 -7.38
C SER A 415 3.31 36.03 -6.59
N PRO A 416 3.05 36.02 -5.27
CA PRO A 416 3.24 37.19 -4.42
C PRO A 416 4.66 37.78 -4.44
N THR A 417 5.65 37.03 -4.92
CA THR A 417 7.05 37.46 -5.01
C THR A 417 7.32 38.44 -6.17
N ASP A 418 6.57 38.34 -7.27
CA ASP A 418 6.80 39.15 -8.49
C ASP A 418 5.54 39.80 -9.09
N GLY A 419 4.34 39.30 -8.76
CA GLY A 419 3.06 39.79 -9.31
C GLY A 419 2.76 39.35 -10.75
N GLU A 420 3.70 38.70 -11.44
CA GLU A 420 3.63 38.41 -12.88
C GLU A 420 3.55 36.91 -13.18
N THR A 421 4.37 36.10 -12.49
CA THR A 421 4.54 34.67 -12.76
C THR A 421 3.33 33.90 -12.25
N ARG A 422 2.62 33.16 -13.11
CA ARG A 422 1.54 32.26 -12.66
C ARG A 422 2.09 31.17 -11.75
N MET A 423 1.42 30.94 -10.61
CA MET A 423 1.76 29.82 -9.73
C MET A 423 1.72 28.49 -10.51
N PHE A 424 2.84 27.78 -10.49
CA PHE A 424 2.94 26.43 -11.02
C PHE A 424 2.69 25.42 -9.91
N TYR A 425 1.96 24.34 -10.21
CA TYR A 425 1.75 23.20 -9.33
C TYR A 425 1.93 21.91 -10.13
N GLU A 426 2.51 20.89 -9.51
CA GLU A 426 2.58 19.54 -10.10
C GLU A 426 1.21 18.83 -10.05
N ILE A 427 0.44 19.09 -8.98
CA ILE A 427 -0.86 18.47 -8.69
C ILE A 427 -1.81 19.46 -7.98
N VAL A 428 -3.10 19.40 -8.32
CA VAL A 428 -4.22 19.82 -7.45
C VAL A 428 -4.91 18.55 -6.93
N VAL A 429 -5.21 18.46 -5.64
CA VAL A 429 -6.02 17.39 -5.05
C VAL A 429 -7.19 17.95 -4.22
N ALA A 430 -8.36 17.32 -4.34
CA ALA A 430 -9.59 17.73 -3.66
C ALA A 430 -10.53 16.52 -3.43
N PRO A 431 -11.53 16.62 -2.53
CA PRO A 431 -12.56 15.59 -2.40
C PRO A 431 -13.43 15.44 -3.65
N LYS A 432 -13.68 16.55 -4.38
CA LYS A 432 -14.54 16.64 -5.57
C LYS A 432 -14.14 17.83 -6.45
N TYR A 433 -14.60 17.80 -7.70
CA TYR A 433 -14.57 18.93 -8.63
C TYR A 433 -15.93 19.12 -9.28
N SER A 434 -16.38 20.37 -9.36
CA SER A 434 -17.45 20.75 -10.29
C SER A 434 -16.99 20.51 -11.75
N GLU A 435 -17.92 20.20 -12.66
CA GLU A 435 -17.60 19.95 -14.08
C GLU A 435 -16.83 21.12 -14.72
N LYS A 436 -17.32 22.35 -14.52
CA LYS A 436 -16.64 23.57 -15.00
C LYS A 436 -15.32 23.83 -14.28
N GLY A 437 -15.23 23.59 -12.98
CA GLY A 437 -13.98 23.74 -12.22
C GLY A 437 -12.89 22.82 -12.78
N LEU A 438 -13.26 21.58 -13.10
CA LEU A 438 -12.38 20.62 -13.76
C LEU A 438 -11.99 21.05 -15.18
N GLU A 439 -12.92 21.55 -15.99
CA GLU A 439 -12.62 22.12 -17.33
C GLU A 439 -11.60 23.28 -17.24
N ILE A 440 -11.82 24.22 -16.32
CA ILE A 440 -10.98 25.41 -16.15
C ILE A 440 -9.56 25.01 -15.69
N LEU A 441 -9.43 24.06 -14.76
CA LEU A 441 -8.14 23.53 -14.30
C LEU A 441 -7.43 22.71 -15.38
N ARG A 442 -8.14 21.91 -16.19
CA ARG A 442 -7.56 21.21 -17.36
C ARG A 442 -6.87 22.20 -18.31
N GLY A 443 -7.42 23.41 -18.44
CA GLY A 443 -6.83 24.52 -19.18
C GLY A 443 -5.62 25.23 -18.53
N LYS A 444 -5.24 24.93 -17.28
CA LYS A 444 -4.04 25.54 -16.64
C LYS A 444 -2.73 25.01 -17.22
N SER A 445 -2.63 23.70 -17.44
CA SER A 445 -1.47 23.05 -18.08
C SER A 445 -1.83 21.64 -18.56
N LYS A 446 -1.19 21.17 -19.64
CA LYS A 446 -1.25 19.75 -20.08
C LYS A 446 -0.51 18.79 -19.13
N THR A 447 0.25 19.29 -18.14
CA THR A 447 1.08 18.46 -17.25
C THR A 447 0.48 18.23 -15.88
N LEU A 448 -0.36 19.16 -15.40
CA LEU A 448 -0.95 19.20 -14.07
C LEU A 448 -1.81 17.94 -13.82
N ARG A 449 -1.53 17.17 -12.76
CA ARG A 449 -2.52 16.18 -12.31
C ARG A 449 -3.62 16.86 -11.54
N ILE A 450 -4.83 16.41 -11.77
CA ILE A 450 -6.02 16.79 -11.00
C ILE A 450 -6.52 15.49 -10.38
N LEU A 451 -6.44 15.39 -9.05
CA LEU A 451 -6.73 14.17 -8.30
C LEU A 451 -7.99 14.36 -7.46
N GLU A 452 -8.98 13.49 -7.66
CA GLU A 452 -10.12 13.36 -6.76
C GLU A 452 -9.83 12.22 -5.77
N ALA A 453 -9.87 12.51 -4.48
CA ALA A 453 -9.51 11.57 -3.42
C ALA A 453 -10.56 11.54 -2.31
N SER A 454 -10.86 10.36 -1.77
CA SER A 454 -11.68 10.25 -0.55
C SER A 454 -10.80 10.35 0.69
N LYS A 455 -11.33 10.87 1.80
CA LYS A 455 -10.62 10.90 3.09
C LYS A 455 -10.46 9.48 3.63
N ASN A 456 -9.29 9.13 4.18
CA ASN A 456 -9.11 7.85 4.88
C ASN A 456 -9.66 7.92 6.32
N GLU A 457 -10.02 6.76 6.88
CA GLU A 457 -10.55 6.63 8.23
C GLU A 457 -9.42 6.64 9.29
N LYS A 458 -9.78 6.87 10.55
CA LYS A 458 -8.85 6.68 11.69
C LYS A 458 -8.60 5.18 11.95
N GLY A 459 -7.52 4.86 12.67
CA GLY A 459 -7.23 3.50 13.17
C GLY A 459 -6.59 2.57 12.14
N LYS A 460 -5.81 3.10 11.20
CA LYS A 460 -5.12 2.33 10.15
C LYS A 460 -3.72 1.90 10.61
N LEU A 461 -3.17 0.89 9.95
CA LEU A 461 -1.84 0.37 10.25
C LEU A 461 -0.79 1.03 9.35
N SER A 462 0.09 1.84 9.92
CA SER A 462 1.24 2.40 9.20
C SER A 462 2.38 1.38 9.16
N LEU A 463 2.92 1.14 7.97
CA LEU A 463 4.03 0.22 7.72
C LEU A 463 5.23 0.97 7.13
N ARG A 464 6.41 0.84 7.74
CA ARG A 464 7.66 1.49 7.28
C ARG A 464 8.75 0.44 7.08
N GLN A 465 9.29 0.36 5.87
CA GLN A 465 10.35 -0.60 5.55
C GLN A 465 11.66 -0.22 6.27
N VAL A 466 12.41 -1.24 6.70
CA VAL A 466 13.78 -1.14 7.21
C VAL A 466 14.64 -2.25 6.58
N GLY A 467 15.96 -2.20 6.78
CA GLY A 467 16.87 -3.22 6.24
C GLY A 467 16.53 -4.62 6.74
N GLY A 468 15.95 -5.46 5.87
CA GLY A 468 15.55 -6.83 6.17
C GLY A 468 14.18 -7.00 6.85
N GLY A 469 13.36 -5.95 6.98
CA GLY A 469 12.07 -6.06 7.65
C GLY A 469 11.16 -4.84 7.54
N TRP A 470 10.12 -4.80 8.38
CA TRP A 470 9.14 -3.72 8.45
C TRP A 470 8.87 -3.34 9.92
N LEU A 471 8.66 -2.05 10.16
CA LEU A 471 8.07 -1.52 11.38
C LEU A 471 6.57 -1.36 11.16
N ALA A 472 5.77 -1.66 12.18
CA ALA A 472 4.32 -1.53 12.17
C ALA A 472 3.86 -0.72 13.39
N GLN A 473 2.93 0.22 13.19
CA GLN A 473 2.37 1.05 14.25
C GLN A 473 0.94 1.53 13.90
N ASP A 474 0.19 1.98 14.89
CA ASP A 474 -1.05 2.74 14.66
C ASP A 474 -0.76 4.05 13.89
N SER A 475 -1.76 4.53 13.15
CA SER A 475 -1.80 5.90 12.63
C SER A 475 -1.88 6.94 13.76
N ASP A 476 -1.19 8.07 13.57
CA ASP A 476 -1.31 9.24 14.46
C ASP A 476 -2.59 10.00 14.12
N ASP A 477 -3.70 9.61 14.75
CA ASP A 477 -5.04 10.09 14.43
C ASP A 477 -5.57 11.17 15.38
N LEU A 478 -4.80 11.61 16.37
CA LEU A 478 -5.26 12.62 17.33
C LEU A 478 -5.29 14.01 16.67
N THR A 479 -6.42 14.70 16.76
CA THR A 479 -6.55 16.12 16.39
C THR A 479 -6.57 16.98 17.67
N PRO A 480 -6.45 18.32 17.60
CA PRO A 480 -6.50 19.18 18.79
C PRO A 480 -7.78 19.00 19.63
N GLN A 481 -8.89 18.57 19.03
CA GLN A 481 -10.15 18.33 19.76
C GLN A 481 -10.15 17.00 20.53
N ASP A 482 -9.20 16.10 20.26
CA ASP A 482 -8.96 14.87 21.01
C ASP A 482 -7.96 15.08 22.17
N ILE A 483 -7.47 16.31 22.39
CA ILE A 483 -6.30 16.65 23.21
C ILE A 483 -6.65 17.75 24.24
N GLN A 484 -6.15 17.63 25.48
CA GLN A 484 -6.29 18.68 26.51
C GLN A 484 -5.08 19.63 26.50
N PHE A 485 -5.28 20.85 26.00
CA PHE A 485 -4.29 21.94 26.08
C PHE A 485 -4.29 22.56 27.50
N LYS A 486 -3.42 22.07 28.39
CA LYS A 486 -3.35 22.56 29.77
C LYS A 486 -2.51 23.84 29.86
N VAL A 487 -3.13 24.96 30.22
CA VAL A 487 -2.42 26.18 30.64
C VAL A 487 -1.56 25.89 31.88
N VAL A 488 -0.28 26.27 31.83
CA VAL A 488 0.66 26.17 32.96
C VAL A 488 1.38 27.48 33.31
N SER A 489 1.27 28.49 32.44
CA SER A 489 1.66 29.88 32.70
C SER A 489 0.67 30.61 33.61
N GLU A 490 1.10 31.69 34.26
CA GLU A 490 0.20 32.57 35.04
C GLU A 490 -0.79 33.34 34.15
N LYS A 491 -0.38 33.67 32.92
CA LYS A 491 -1.25 34.22 31.88
C LYS A 491 -1.96 33.09 31.13
N ALA A 492 -3.27 33.21 30.94
CA ALA A 492 -4.04 32.37 30.02
C ALA A 492 -4.10 33.02 28.62
N PRO A 493 -4.13 32.22 27.53
CA PRO A 493 -4.34 32.76 26.18
C PRO A 493 -5.76 33.31 26.00
N GLN A 494 -5.93 34.28 25.11
CA GLN A 494 -7.24 34.65 24.56
C GLN A 494 -7.80 33.52 23.68
N GLU A 495 -9.11 33.50 23.43
CA GLU A 495 -9.74 32.46 22.60
C GLU A 495 -9.14 32.39 21.18
N SER A 496 -8.79 33.54 20.58
CA SER A 496 -8.09 33.59 19.29
C SER A 496 -6.70 32.97 19.36
N GLU A 497 -5.94 33.24 20.43
CA GLU A 497 -4.59 32.68 20.63
C GLU A 497 -4.66 31.17 20.85
N LEU A 498 -5.66 30.67 21.59
CA LEU A 498 -5.88 29.23 21.77
C LEU A 498 -6.24 28.54 20.44
N ARG A 499 -7.14 29.12 19.64
CA ARG A 499 -7.48 28.57 18.30
C ARG A 499 -6.27 28.57 17.36
N ASP A 500 -5.44 29.61 17.39
CA ASP A 500 -4.19 29.66 16.63
C ASP A 500 -3.17 28.62 17.13
N ALA A 501 -3.13 28.32 18.43
CA ALA A 501 -2.30 27.27 19.01
C ALA A 501 -2.80 25.86 18.62
N GLU A 502 -4.11 25.60 18.63
CA GLU A 502 -4.70 24.37 18.11
C GLU A 502 -4.40 24.18 16.62
N PHE A 503 -4.53 25.25 15.81
CA PHE A 503 -4.20 25.23 14.39
C PHE A 503 -2.71 24.98 14.14
N ALA A 504 -1.82 25.66 14.88
CA ALA A 504 -0.38 25.42 14.82
C ALA A 504 -0.02 23.98 15.23
N TRP A 505 -0.71 23.43 16.24
CA TRP A 505 -0.53 22.07 16.73
C TRP A 505 -0.92 21.03 15.67
N LEU A 506 -2.06 21.23 15.00
CA LEU A 506 -2.45 20.37 13.89
C LEU A 506 -1.48 20.48 12.71
N CYS A 507 -0.95 21.68 12.43
CA CYS A 507 0.06 21.85 11.38
C CYS A 507 1.38 21.14 11.71
N VAL A 508 1.90 21.26 12.94
CA VAL A 508 3.23 20.74 13.31
C VAL A 508 3.29 19.21 13.23
N LYS A 509 2.16 18.53 13.48
CA LYS A 509 1.97 17.08 13.28
C LYS A 509 2.32 16.56 11.88
N HIS A 510 2.18 17.40 10.85
CA HIS A 510 2.49 17.03 9.46
C HIS A 510 3.88 17.48 8.99
N VAL A 511 4.63 18.20 9.83
CA VAL A 511 5.99 18.67 9.54
C VAL A 511 7.02 17.64 10.03
N LYS A 512 8.12 17.45 9.31
CA LYS A 512 9.18 16.48 9.68
C LYS A 512 9.99 16.98 10.90
N SER A 513 10.31 16.06 11.81
CA SER A 513 10.91 16.37 13.12
C SER A 513 12.42 16.66 13.10
N ASN A 514 12.96 17.48 14.01
CA ASN A 514 12.23 18.29 14.99
C ASN A 514 11.49 19.44 14.28
N ALA A 515 10.22 19.63 14.61
CA ALA A 515 9.35 20.60 13.95
C ALA A 515 8.90 21.71 14.89
N ILE A 516 8.90 22.93 14.34
CA ILE A 516 8.29 24.13 14.92
C ILE A 516 7.38 24.74 13.86
N VAL A 517 6.14 25.06 14.21
CA VAL A 517 5.21 25.86 13.38
C VAL A 517 4.83 27.13 14.13
N ILE A 518 4.82 28.25 13.42
CA ILE A 518 4.26 29.53 13.87
C ILE A 518 3.03 29.82 13.02
N ALA A 519 1.91 30.13 13.66
CA ALA A 519 0.65 30.44 12.99
C ALA A 519 -0.11 31.58 13.68
N LYS A 520 -0.93 32.28 12.90
CA LYS A 520 -1.77 33.39 13.38
C LYS A 520 -3.01 33.55 12.52
N ASN A 521 -4.16 33.82 13.14
CA ASN A 521 -5.48 33.83 12.52
C ASN A 521 -5.69 32.61 11.60
N ASN A 522 -5.55 31.38 12.11
CA ASN A 522 -5.67 30.12 11.35
C ASN A 522 -4.89 30.12 10.02
N CYS A 523 -3.67 30.66 10.02
CA CYS A 523 -2.75 30.67 8.88
C CYS A 523 -1.33 30.41 9.36
N MET A 524 -0.61 29.49 8.73
CA MET A 524 0.81 29.28 8.94
C MET A 524 1.57 30.53 8.49
N LEU A 525 2.44 31.05 9.35
CA LEU A 525 3.37 32.15 9.04
C LEU A 525 4.79 31.61 8.77
N GLY A 526 5.14 30.48 9.39
CA GLY A 526 6.42 29.84 9.17
C GLY A 526 6.49 28.43 9.76
N MET A 527 7.34 27.60 9.18
CA MET A 527 7.75 26.32 9.76
C MET A 527 9.26 26.14 9.67
N GLY A 528 9.84 25.49 10.68
CA GLY A 528 11.16 24.88 10.62
C GLY A 528 11.01 23.37 10.73
N SER A 529 11.63 22.65 9.81
CA SER A 529 11.43 21.21 9.60
C SER A 529 12.75 20.45 9.52
N GLY A 530 12.74 19.20 9.95
CA GLY A 530 13.81 18.23 9.73
C GLY A 530 15.12 18.50 10.47
N GLN A 531 15.18 19.45 11.40
CA GLN A 531 16.44 19.82 12.06
C GLN A 531 16.76 18.87 13.22
N PRO A 532 18.04 18.43 13.37
CA PRO A 532 18.50 17.74 14.58
C PRO A 532 18.41 18.61 15.86
N ASN A 533 18.44 19.94 15.71
CA ASN A 533 18.33 20.90 16.81
C ASN A 533 16.99 21.67 16.74
N ARG A 534 16.22 21.66 17.84
CA ARG A 534 14.94 22.37 17.97
C ARG A 534 15.08 23.90 17.86
N LEU A 535 16.19 24.46 18.34
CA LEU A 535 16.50 25.90 18.22
C LEU A 535 16.68 26.35 16.76
N GLU A 536 17.25 25.50 15.90
CA GLU A 536 17.38 25.82 14.48
C GLU A 536 16.03 25.68 13.74
N SER A 537 15.16 24.75 14.14
CA SER A 537 13.76 24.74 13.66
C SER A 537 13.01 26.00 14.08
N LEU A 538 13.20 26.51 15.31
CA LEU A 538 12.64 27.79 15.71
C LEU A 538 13.14 28.92 14.80
N ARG A 539 14.47 29.03 14.61
CA ARG A 539 15.08 30.10 13.80
C ARG A 539 14.60 30.11 12.36
N ILE A 540 14.41 28.94 11.76
CA ILE A 540 13.82 28.81 10.42
C ILE A 540 12.35 29.26 10.42
N ALA A 541 11.56 28.88 11.42
CA ALA A 541 10.16 29.31 11.55
C ALA A 541 10.04 30.83 11.76
N LEU A 542 10.81 31.41 12.68
CA LEU A 542 10.89 32.86 12.95
C LEU A 542 11.28 33.64 11.70
N LYS A 543 12.32 33.18 10.99
CA LYS A 543 12.80 33.82 9.75
C LYS A 543 11.74 33.82 8.64
N LYS A 544 10.85 32.83 8.58
CA LYS A 544 9.71 32.82 7.64
C LYS A 544 8.57 33.73 8.11
N ALA A 545 8.22 33.68 9.40
CA ALA A 545 7.13 34.47 9.96
C ALA A 545 7.42 35.99 9.96
N GLY A 546 8.69 36.39 10.04
CA GLY A 546 9.10 37.79 10.02
C GLY A 546 8.42 38.60 11.12
N ASP A 547 8.02 39.84 10.83
CA ASP A 547 7.28 40.69 11.78
C ASP A 547 5.87 40.18 12.14
N GLU A 548 5.28 39.27 11.34
CA GLU A 548 3.91 38.76 11.58
C GLU A 548 3.86 37.80 12.80
N VAL A 549 5.02 37.34 13.30
CA VAL A 549 5.17 36.54 14.54
C VAL A 549 4.62 37.23 15.79
N LYS A 550 4.54 38.57 15.81
CA LYS A 550 4.16 39.35 16.99
C LYS A 550 2.70 39.08 17.35
N GLY A 551 2.45 38.41 18.47
CA GLY A 551 1.13 37.91 18.85
C GLY A 551 0.64 36.74 17.98
N ALA A 552 1.55 35.92 17.46
CA ALA A 552 1.26 34.62 16.87
C ALA A 552 1.34 33.50 17.92
N ALA A 553 0.75 32.35 17.59
CA ALA A 553 0.95 31.11 18.32
C ALA A 553 2.13 30.32 17.76
N LEU A 554 2.82 29.58 18.62
CA LEU A 554 3.87 28.63 18.27
C LEU A 554 3.48 27.22 18.75
N ALA A 555 3.68 26.21 17.91
CA ALA A 555 3.58 24.81 18.29
C ALA A 555 4.90 24.06 18.04
N SER A 556 5.20 23.12 18.95
CA SER A 556 6.42 22.33 18.97
C SER A 556 6.10 20.84 19.01
N ASP A 557 6.60 20.04 18.05
CA ASP A 557 6.25 18.62 17.92
C ASP A 557 6.65 17.74 19.11
N ALA A 558 7.69 18.17 19.85
CA ALA A 558 8.09 17.64 21.15
C ALA A 558 8.54 18.77 22.09
N PHE A 559 8.86 18.41 23.34
CA PHE A 559 9.19 19.38 24.38
C PHE A 559 10.49 20.15 24.12
N PHE A 560 10.62 21.32 24.72
CA PHE A 560 11.86 22.09 24.76
C PHE A 560 12.83 21.52 25.82
N PRO A 561 14.06 21.12 25.44
CA PRO A 561 15.03 20.57 26.41
C PRO A 561 15.62 21.65 27.33
N PHE A 562 15.65 22.89 26.86
CA PHE A 562 16.15 24.08 27.55
C PHE A 562 15.24 25.27 27.23
N ALA A 563 15.12 26.22 28.16
CA ALA A 563 14.33 27.44 27.95
C ALA A 563 15.20 28.70 27.85
N TRP A 564 16.03 28.93 28.87
CA TRP A 564 16.95 30.07 28.98
C TRP A 564 18.07 30.02 27.96
N LYS A 565 18.26 31.10 27.20
CA LYS A 565 19.22 31.25 26.08
C LYS A 565 19.06 30.18 24.98
N ASP A 566 17.85 29.64 24.87
CA ASP A 566 17.45 28.62 23.90
C ASP A 566 16.03 28.98 23.39
N ALA A 567 15.33 28.03 22.79
CA ALA A 567 14.17 28.28 21.94
C ALA A 567 12.96 28.91 22.66
N VAL A 568 12.76 28.67 23.96
CA VAL A 568 11.65 29.30 24.69
C VAL A 568 11.91 30.80 24.85
N GLU A 569 13.11 31.19 25.28
CA GLU A 569 13.48 32.60 25.45
C GLU A 569 13.53 33.33 24.10
N GLU A 570 14.11 32.73 23.05
CA GLU A 570 14.18 33.34 21.71
C GLU A 570 12.80 33.50 21.04
N ALA A 571 11.85 32.57 21.30
CA ALA A 571 10.46 32.72 20.87
C ALA A 571 9.72 33.83 21.64
N CYS A 572 9.94 33.91 22.95
CA CYS A 572 9.36 34.97 23.80
C CYS A 572 9.88 36.36 23.39
N GLU A 573 11.19 36.51 23.17
CA GLU A 573 11.81 37.77 22.73
C GLU A 573 11.37 38.19 21.32
N SER A 574 11.01 37.23 20.46
CA SER A 574 10.39 37.49 19.16
C SER A 574 8.93 38.00 19.26
N GLY A 575 8.30 37.89 20.43
CA GLY A 575 6.94 38.37 20.67
C GLY A 575 5.82 37.37 20.33
N VAL A 576 6.12 36.06 20.31
CA VAL A 576 5.10 34.99 20.34
C VAL A 576 4.23 35.17 21.59
N SER A 577 2.90 35.08 21.49
CA SER A 577 2.02 35.29 22.65
C SER A 577 1.53 34.01 23.34
N VAL A 578 1.58 32.88 22.63
CA VAL A 578 1.32 31.53 23.18
C VAL A 578 2.23 30.47 22.57
N ILE A 579 2.76 29.59 23.41
CA ILE A 579 3.57 28.42 23.05
C ILE A 579 2.81 27.15 23.44
N ALA A 580 2.74 26.17 22.55
CA ALA A 580 2.19 24.84 22.77
C ALA A 580 3.24 23.75 22.55
N GLU A 581 3.43 22.88 23.54
CA GLU A 581 4.35 21.75 23.54
C GLU A 581 3.75 20.55 24.30
N PRO A 582 4.33 19.34 24.28
CA PRO A 582 3.86 18.24 25.11
C PRO A 582 4.11 18.45 26.61
N GLY A 583 5.23 19.10 26.95
CA GLY A 583 5.87 19.00 28.27
C GLY A 583 6.46 17.61 28.52
N GLY A 584 6.71 17.30 29.79
CA GLY A 584 7.35 16.06 30.23
C GLY A 584 8.88 16.11 30.27
N SER A 585 9.47 17.30 30.11
CA SER A 585 10.88 17.54 30.41
C SER A 585 11.09 17.61 31.93
N ILE A 586 12.24 17.15 32.41
CA ILE A 586 12.70 17.44 33.78
C ILE A 586 12.94 18.94 34.03
N ARG A 587 12.83 19.77 32.98
CA ARG A 587 12.96 21.24 32.97
C ARG A 587 11.69 21.97 32.53
N ASP A 588 10.51 21.35 32.56
CA ASP A 588 9.24 22.05 32.27
C ASP A 588 9.09 23.35 33.11
N GLY A 589 9.66 23.36 34.33
CA GLY A 589 9.73 24.56 35.19
C GLY A 589 10.55 25.71 34.61
N ASP A 590 11.70 25.43 33.96
CA ASP A 590 12.53 26.46 33.29
C ASP A 590 11.70 27.17 32.20
N ALA A 591 10.85 26.44 31.48
CA ALA A 591 9.97 26.98 30.44
C ALA A 591 8.80 27.80 31.02
N ILE A 592 8.18 27.34 32.11
CA ILE A 592 7.12 28.07 32.82
C ILE A 592 7.64 29.42 33.34
N ASP A 593 8.81 29.43 34.00
CA ASP A 593 9.43 30.67 34.52
C ASP A 593 9.88 31.61 33.38
N CYS A 594 10.32 31.06 32.25
CA CYS A 594 10.66 31.85 31.06
C CYS A 594 9.41 32.52 30.46
N CYS A 595 8.36 31.76 30.16
CA CYS A 595 7.10 32.30 29.64
C CYS A 595 6.47 33.31 30.61
N LYS A 596 6.58 33.09 31.93
CA LYS A 596 6.18 34.04 32.97
C LYS A 596 6.94 35.36 32.90
N LYS A 597 8.28 35.33 32.80
CA LYS A 597 9.14 36.53 32.67
C LYS A 597 8.72 37.43 31.49
N TYR A 598 8.33 36.84 30.37
CA TYR A 598 7.98 37.57 29.14
C TYR A 598 6.47 37.80 28.94
N GLY A 599 5.60 37.32 29.82
CA GLY A 599 4.14 37.47 29.67
C GLY A 599 3.54 36.64 28.52
N VAL A 600 4.13 35.47 28.26
CA VAL A 600 3.73 34.51 27.22
C VAL A 600 2.91 33.39 27.86
N SER A 601 1.88 32.93 27.14
CA SER A 601 1.05 31.80 27.58
C SER A 601 1.72 30.48 27.22
N LEU A 602 1.76 29.49 28.11
CA LEU A 602 2.34 28.16 27.87
C LEU A 602 1.29 27.07 28.06
N LEU A 603 1.16 26.22 27.04
CA LEU A 603 0.19 25.12 26.96
C LEU A 603 0.94 23.77 26.88
N LEU A 604 0.66 22.87 27.82
CA LEU A 604 1.17 21.49 27.78
C LEU A 604 0.07 20.53 27.32
N THR A 605 0.31 19.79 26.24
CA THR A 605 -0.67 18.86 25.63
C THR A 605 -0.54 17.41 26.10
N LYS A 606 0.64 17.02 26.64
CA LYS A 606 1.07 15.63 26.90
C LYS A 606 1.11 14.70 25.67
N VAL A 607 0.95 15.21 24.46
CA VAL A 607 0.97 14.44 23.21
C VAL A 607 2.17 14.89 22.37
N ARG A 608 2.85 13.95 21.69
CA ARG A 608 4.08 14.23 20.91
C ARG A 608 3.95 13.66 19.49
N HIS A 609 3.96 14.54 18.50
CA HIS A 609 3.72 14.19 17.09
C HIS A 609 5.04 14.13 16.29
N PHE A 610 5.92 13.18 16.62
CA PHE A 610 7.16 12.99 15.86
C PHE A 610 6.90 12.36 14.49
N ARG A 611 7.45 12.97 13.43
CA ARG A 611 7.30 12.53 12.04
C ARG A 611 8.66 12.45 11.33
N HIS A 612 9.06 11.24 10.94
CA HIS A 612 10.30 10.95 10.19
C HIS A 612 9.98 10.44 8.78
#